data_AF-A0A437PN00-F1
#
_entry.id   AF-A0A437PN00-F1
#
_cell.length_a   1.000
_cell.length_b   1.000
_cell.length_c   1.000
_cell.angle_alpha   90.00
_cell.angle_beta   90.00
_cell.angle_gamma   90.00
#
_symmetry.space_group_name_H-M   'P 1'
#
loop_
_entity.id
_entity.type
_entity.pdbx_description
1 polymer ?
#
loop_
_entity_poly.entity_id
_entity_poly.type
_entity_poly.pdbx_seq_one_letter_code
_entity_poly.pdbx_strand_id
1 'polypeptide(L)'
;MAKGAPVSVYPPSPDGGRRVTIRGADVGTAYNLLDVLEFLHTAGLPKTDTTIDDPELIDWHSAGPDYWGPDGPENGPGDGPADGSDSAP
;
A
#
# COMPACT_ATOMS: atom_id res chain seq x y z
N MET A 1 -5.43 -10.65 24.56
CA MET A 1 -5.13 -11.29 23.26
C MET A 1 -5.72 -10.41 22.19
N ALA A 2 -4.93 -9.55 21.54
CA ALA A 2 -5.43 -8.77 20.41
C ALA A 2 -5.68 -9.77 19.26
N LYS A 3 -6.94 -9.95 18.91
CA LYS A 3 -7.39 -10.86 17.86
C LYS A 3 -7.31 -10.07 16.55
N GLY A 4 -6.17 -10.18 15.88
CA GLY A 4 -5.91 -9.47 14.63
C GLY A 4 -4.53 -9.84 14.12
N ALA A 5 -4.36 -9.73 12.80
CA ALA A 5 -3.07 -9.89 12.16
C ALA A 5 -2.02 -9.00 12.86
N PRO A 6 -0.77 -9.48 13.06
CA PRO A 6 0.28 -8.68 13.68
C PRO A 6 0.68 -7.49 12.80
N VAL A 7 0.28 -7.42 11.54
CA VAL A 7 0.58 -6.33 10.61
C VAL A 7 -0.74 -5.74 10.15
N SER A 8 -0.90 -4.42 10.23
CA SER A 8 -2.06 -3.73 9.67
C SER A 8 -1.59 -2.70 8.66
N VAL A 9 -2.11 -2.81 7.44
CA VAL A 9 -1.85 -1.86 6.36
C VAL A 9 -3.11 -1.04 6.12
N TYR A 10 -2.99 0.26 6.37
CA TYR A 10 -4.09 1.20 6.22
C TYR A 10 -4.35 1.53 4.75
N PRO A 11 -5.52 2.11 4.42
CA PRO A 11 -5.81 2.56 3.07
C PRO A 11 -4.75 3.55 2.55
N PRO A 12 -4.54 3.62 1.22
CA PRO A 12 -3.67 4.62 0.63
C PRO A 12 -4.10 6.03 1.04
N SER A 13 -3.13 6.83 1.44
CA SER A 13 -3.28 8.24 1.72
C SER A 13 -3.17 9.05 0.42
N PRO A 14 -3.65 10.31 0.38
CA PRO A 14 -3.59 11.16 -0.82
C PRO A 14 -2.18 11.43 -1.36
N ASP A 15 -1.15 11.15 -0.56
CA ASP A 15 0.28 11.23 -0.92
C ASP A 15 0.79 9.95 -1.60
N GLY A 16 -0.07 8.95 -1.84
CA GLY A 16 0.26 7.68 -2.48
C GLY A 16 0.87 6.63 -1.55
N GLY A 17 0.99 6.91 -0.25
CA GLY A 17 1.54 5.98 0.74
C GLY A 17 0.47 5.25 1.54
N ARG A 18 0.80 4.05 2.03
CA ARG A 18 0.01 3.31 3.01
C ARG A 18 0.73 3.30 4.34
N ARG A 19 0.07 3.74 5.40
CA ARG A 19 0.60 3.61 6.76
C ARG A 19 0.62 2.14 7.17
N VAL A 20 1.69 1.71 7.83
CA VAL A 20 1.86 0.33 8.30
C VAL A 20 2.07 0.33 9.81
N THR A 21 1.36 -0.54 10.50
CA THR A 21 1.62 -0.82 11.92
C THR A 21 1.95 -2.30 12.12
N ILE A 22 2.86 -2.57 13.05
CA ILE A 22 3.21 -3.92 13.47
C ILE A 22 2.97 -4.05 14.96
N ARG A 23 2.09 -4.98 15.35
CA ARG A 23 1.65 -5.25 16.72
C ARG A 23 1.17 -3.96 17.42
N GLY A 24 0.54 -3.07 16.67
CA GLY A 24 0.03 -1.78 17.13
C GLY A 24 1.06 -0.65 17.21
N ALA A 25 2.34 -0.89 16.85
CA ALA A 25 3.36 0.15 16.74
C ALA A 25 3.44 0.66 15.30
N ASP A 26 3.49 1.97 15.12
CA ASP A 26 3.71 2.59 13.81
C ASP A 26 5.16 2.37 13.36
N VAL A 27 5.33 1.73 12.21
CA VAL A 27 6.65 1.44 11.62
C VAL A 27 6.97 2.37 10.45
N GLY A 28 5.98 3.11 9.95
CA GLY A 28 6.15 4.08 8.87
C GLY A 28 5.10 3.97 7.76
N THR A 29 5.39 4.68 6.67
CA THR A 29 4.58 4.70 5.44
C THR A 29 5.30 3.90 4.35
N ALA A 30 4.62 2.91 3.78
CA ALA A 30 5.05 2.16 2.61
C ALA A 30 4.46 2.80 1.35
N TYR A 31 5.23 2.86 0.26
CA TYR A 31 4.75 3.32 -1.04
C TYR A 31 4.57 2.18 -2.05
N ASN A 32 5.04 0.99 -1.70
CA ASN A 32 4.94 -0.22 -2.51
C ASN A 32 5.03 -1.46 -1.61
N LEU A 33 4.83 -2.65 -2.21
CA LEU A 33 4.91 -3.92 -1.49
C LEU A 33 6.29 -4.21 -0.90
N LEU A 34 7.37 -3.79 -1.58
CA LEU A 34 8.73 -4.00 -1.10
C LEU A 34 8.97 -3.27 0.23
N ASP A 35 8.47 -2.05 0.39
CA ASP A 35 8.58 -1.30 1.65
C ASP A 35 7.90 -2.04 2.81
N VAL A 36 6.75 -2.69 2.56
CA VAL A 36 6.08 -3.54 3.56
C VAL A 36 6.96 -4.73 3.93
N LEU A 37 7.54 -5.42 2.93
CA LEU A 37 8.43 -6.55 3.16
C LEU A 37 9.66 -6.16 4.00
N GLU A 38 10.19 -4.95 3.81
CA GLU A 38 11.30 -4.42 4.62
C GLU A 38 10.88 -4.16 6.07
N PHE A 39 9.65 -3.67 6.31
CA PHE A 39 9.11 -3.56 7.67
C PHE A 39 8.94 -4.92 8.35
N LEU A 40 8.44 -5.93 7.62
CA LEU A 40 8.33 -7.30 8.12
C LEU A 40 9.70 -7.86 8.49
N HIS A 41 10.69 -7.65 7.62
CA HIS A 41 12.05 -8.11 7.85
C HIS A 41 12.64 -7.49 9.12
N THR A 42 12.49 -6.17 9.28
CA THR A 42 12.95 -5.43 10.46
C THR A 42 12.26 -5.91 11.74
N ALA A 43 11.00 -6.34 11.65
CA ALA A 43 10.24 -6.90 12.76
C ALA A 43 10.46 -8.41 13.01
N GLY A 44 11.27 -9.08 12.20
CA GLY A 44 11.51 -10.53 12.28
C GLY A 44 10.30 -11.38 11.86
N LEU A 45 9.44 -10.84 11.00
CA LEU A 45 8.27 -11.52 10.44
C LEU A 45 8.58 -12.17 9.08
N PRO A 46 7.85 -13.24 8.71
CA PRO A 46 8.01 -13.89 7.40
C PRO A 46 7.63 -12.93 6.25
N LYS A 47 8.37 -13.05 5.13
CA LYS A 47 8.31 -12.13 3.97
C LYS A 47 8.07 -12.81 2.62
N THR A 48 7.55 -14.04 2.63
CA THR A 48 7.26 -14.77 1.39
C THR A 48 5.97 -14.25 0.76
N ASP A 49 5.88 -14.28 -0.57
CA ASP A 49 4.69 -13.81 -1.31
C ASP A 49 3.40 -14.50 -0.80
N THR A 50 3.48 -15.79 -0.48
CA THR A 50 2.36 -16.55 0.12
C THR A 50 1.91 -16.05 1.48
N THR A 51 2.72 -15.25 2.17
CA THR A 51 2.41 -14.67 3.49
C THR A 51 1.90 -13.23 3.39
N ILE A 52 2.14 -12.55 2.27
CA ILE A 52 1.55 -11.23 2.00
C ILE A 52 0.02 -11.32 1.88
N ASP A 53 -0.46 -12.42 1.32
CA ASP A 53 -1.88 -12.74 1.16
C ASP A 53 -2.48 -13.44 2.41
N ASP A 54 -1.67 -13.69 3.45
CA ASP A 54 -2.12 -14.39 4.64
C ASP A 54 -2.87 -13.41 5.58
N PRO A 55 -4.20 -13.54 5.74
CA PRO A 55 -4.98 -12.67 6.61
C PRO A 55 -4.67 -12.86 8.09
N GLU A 56 -3.96 -13.94 8.48
CA GLU A 56 -3.44 -14.12 9.84
C GLU A 56 -2.12 -13.36 10.06
N LEU A 57 -1.40 -13.00 9.00
CA LEU A 57 -0.18 -12.19 9.07
C LEU A 57 -0.44 -10.70 8.82
N ILE A 58 -1.19 -10.37 7.77
CA ILE A 58 -1.43 -8.99 7.32
C ILE A 58 -2.92 -8.70 7.16
N ASP A 59 -3.38 -7.66 7.83
CA ASP A 59 -4.72 -7.11 7.65
C ASP A 59 -4.67 -5.88 6.71
N TRP A 60 -5.25 -6.03 5.51
CA TRP A 60 -5.35 -4.98 4.50
C TRP A 60 -6.70 -4.27 4.62
N HIS A 61 -6.72 -3.07 5.21
CA HIS A 61 -7.95 -2.36 5.58
C HIS A 61 -8.81 -1.80 4.43
N SER A 62 -8.45 -1.97 3.15
CA SER A 62 -9.32 -1.57 2.03
C SER A 62 -9.12 -2.41 0.79
N ALA A 63 -7.95 -2.26 0.17
CA ALA A 63 -7.55 -2.98 -1.01
C ALA A 63 -6.28 -3.75 -0.68
N GLY A 64 -6.18 -4.95 -1.23
CA GLY A 64 -5.06 -5.87 -1.01
C GLY A 64 -3.72 -5.32 -1.53
N PRO A 65 -2.70 -6.19 -1.59
CA PRO A 65 -1.32 -5.81 -1.88
C PRO A 65 -1.10 -5.15 -3.25
N ASP A 66 -2.04 -5.28 -4.18
CA ASP A 66 -1.91 -4.77 -5.56
C ASP A 66 -2.30 -3.30 -5.73
N TYR A 67 -3.06 -2.72 -4.80
CA TYR A 67 -3.54 -1.34 -4.94
C TYR A 67 -2.69 -0.39 -4.08
N TRP A 68 -2.20 0.72 -4.64
CA TRP A 68 -1.41 1.70 -3.87
C TRP A 68 -1.94 3.13 -3.99
N GLY A 69 -3.14 3.29 -4.56
CA GLY A 69 -3.73 4.59 -4.87
C GLY A 69 -3.71 4.89 -6.37
N PRO A 70 -4.30 6.04 -6.78
CA PRO A 70 -4.43 6.42 -8.18
C PRO A 70 -3.09 6.69 -8.88
N ASP A 71 -2.02 6.97 -8.13
CA ASP A 71 -0.66 7.25 -8.63
C ASP A 71 0.36 6.14 -8.31
N GLY A 72 -0.11 4.92 -7.94
CA GLY A 72 0.78 3.79 -7.67
C GLY A 72 1.68 3.46 -8.88
N PRO A 73 2.77 2.69 -8.71
CA PRO A 73 3.78 2.48 -9.76
C PRO A 73 3.27 1.82 -11.07
N GLU A 74 2.05 1.29 -11.07
CA GLU A 74 1.32 0.75 -12.23
C GLU A 74 0.27 1.72 -12.80
N ASN A 75 -0.23 2.66 -11.99
CA ASN A 75 -1.22 3.65 -12.37
C ASN A 75 -0.53 5.01 -12.55
N GLY A 76 0.41 5.08 -13.50
CA GLY A 76 0.80 6.39 -14.02
C GLY A 76 -0.44 7.09 -14.59
N PRO A 77 -0.57 8.43 -14.47
CA PRO A 77 -1.63 9.14 -15.17
C PRO A 77 -1.51 8.77 -16.64
N GLY A 78 -2.53 8.08 -17.16
CA GLY A 78 -2.63 7.75 -18.57
C GLY A 78 -2.41 9.02 -19.37
N ASP A 79 -1.32 9.02 -20.12
CA ASP A 79 -0.92 10.08 -21.03
C ASP A 79 -2.08 10.37 -22.01
N GLY A 80 -2.64 11.58 -21.95
CA GLY A 80 -3.31 12.23 -23.08
C GLY A 80 -4.74 12.77 -22.89
N PRO A 81 -5.09 13.94 -23.46
CA PRO A 81 -4.25 15.13 -23.65
C PRO A 81 -4.81 16.34 -22.88
N ALA A 82 -3.91 17.12 -22.30
CA ALA A 82 -4.14 18.54 -22.12
C ALA A 82 -3.92 19.24 -23.47
N ASP A 83 -4.81 19.03 -24.43
CA ASP A 83 -4.84 19.86 -25.63
C ASP A 83 -6.05 20.79 -25.53
N GLY A 84 -5.75 22.00 -25.09
CA GLY A 84 -6.59 23.14 -25.39
C GLY A 84 -6.57 23.39 -26.89
N SER A 85 -7.53 22.79 -27.59
CA SER A 85 -8.01 23.19 -28.91
C SER A 85 -9.52 23.33 -28.75
N ASP A 86 -10.21 24.37 -29.16
CA ASP A 86 -9.89 25.49 -30.01
C ASP A 86 -11.06 26.45 -29.81
N SER A 87 -10.79 27.75 -29.82
CA SER A 87 -11.86 28.73 -29.97
C SER A 87 -12.51 28.48 -31.33
N ALA A 88 -13.83 28.29 -31.35
CA ALA A 88 -14.58 28.52 -32.58
C ALA A 88 -15.71 29.53 -32.31
N PRO A 89 -15.90 30.51 -33.20
CA PRO A 89 -16.70 31.72 -32.97
C PRO A 89 -18.21 31.49 -32.90
#